data_AF-A0A8J2L175-F1
#
_entry.id   AF-A0A8J2L175-F1
#
_cell.length_a   1.000
_cell.length_b   1.000
_cell.length_c   1.000
_cell.angle_alpha   90.00
_cell.angle_beta   90.00
_cell.angle_gamma   90.00
#
_symmetry.space_group_name_H-M   'P 1'
#
loop_
_entity.id
_entity.type
_entity.pdbx_description
1 polymer ?
#
loop_
_entity_poly.entity_id
_entity_poly.type
_entity_poly.pdbx_seq_one_letter_code
_entity_poly.pdbx_strand_id
1 'polypeptide(L)'
;MDPTISQTEGIIKWSQMDVSNLDLNPKTYPVNHFESSPFAIDPVINSRVALWFGDALSLCVDGITTTTNETVSELSPGILHRTGEGYLTEARDQLRSVRTGEARLAPSHPSLPCRHLILTVCPRYSEKYKTAAETALFSCYNSILEKASERNMEAVSVPPLHLAGKAVFPDELGANVAIRTVRRFLEKGYTQPQLIILAISDPVLFRLYQSLMVGYFPRESAHEDYACVRLPPEIGDDEGAPWLPDRRIRIFSNPAENPNSSEQDNSILEELNRDFVKMQDDVDKERLLSDGGRRRRTLSNLNDMERHIAIEIEAKERLPLATITIENRRSFIEALFYRRRIFSIKRTSLT
;
A
#
# COMPACT_ATOMS: atom_id res chain seq x y z
N MET A 1 -0.13 -9.36 33.90
CA MET A 1 -1.46 -9.65 33.30
C MET A 1 -1.26 -10.84 32.39
N ASP A 2 -2.14 -11.83 32.46
CA ASP A 2 -2.06 -13.01 31.60
C ASP A 2 -2.46 -12.59 30.17
N PRO A 3 -1.56 -12.63 29.18
CA PRO A 3 -1.86 -12.22 27.81
C PRO A 3 -2.83 -13.18 27.10
N THR A 4 -3.27 -14.28 27.74
CA THR A 4 -4.18 -15.26 27.14
C THR A 4 -5.66 -14.85 27.20
N ILE A 5 -6.03 -13.85 28.00
CA ILE A 5 -7.42 -13.39 28.11
C ILE A 5 -7.54 -11.99 27.50
N SER A 6 -8.15 -11.89 26.32
CA SER A 6 -8.55 -10.61 25.74
C SER A 6 -9.60 -9.95 26.65
N GLN A 7 -9.27 -8.79 27.22
CA GLN A 7 -10.17 -8.02 28.06
C GLN A 7 -10.83 -6.91 27.23
N THR A 8 -11.89 -7.27 26.54
CA THR A 8 -12.71 -6.31 25.77
C THR A 8 -13.92 -5.81 26.55
N GLU A 9 -14.18 -6.33 27.76
CA GLU A 9 -15.39 -6.07 28.58
C GLU A 9 -15.60 -4.61 29.03
N GLY A 10 -14.65 -3.71 28.78
CA GLY A 10 -14.78 -2.26 29.04
C GLY A 10 -14.79 -1.37 27.79
N ILE A 11 -14.67 -1.96 26.59
CA ILE A 11 -14.55 -1.18 25.36
C ILE A 11 -15.94 -0.87 24.82
N ILE A 12 -16.27 0.42 24.77
CA ILE A 12 -17.53 0.91 24.20
C ILE A 12 -17.50 0.70 22.68
N LYS A 13 -18.40 -0.15 22.19
CA LYS A 13 -18.61 -0.37 20.75
C LYS A 13 -19.20 0.88 20.10
N TRP A 14 -18.95 1.08 18.81
CA TRP A 14 -19.49 2.22 18.07
C TRP A 14 -21.01 2.29 18.12
N SER A 15 -21.70 1.15 18.07
CA SER A 15 -23.15 1.06 18.25
C SER A 15 -23.66 1.68 19.57
N GLN A 16 -22.82 1.75 20.60
CA GLN A 16 -23.16 2.24 21.95
C GLN A 16 -22.50 3.58 22.28
N MET A 17 -21.59 4.06 21.45
CA MET A 17 -20.82 5.29 21.72
C MET A 17 -21.74 6.51 21.69
N ASP A 18 -21.68 7.32 22.75
CA ASP A 18 -22.38 8.59 22.77
C ASP A 18 -21.78 9.57 21.76
N VAL A 19 -22.64 10.09 20.88
CA VAL A 19 -22.29 11.09 19.86
C VAL A 19 -23.17 12.33 19.95
N SER A 20 -23.98 12.50 21.00
CA SER A 20 -24.87 13.65 21.12
C SER A 20 -24.12 14.98 21.14
N ASN A 21 -22.83 14.94 21.49
CA ASN A 21 -21.95 16.11 21.53
C ASN A 21 -21.34 16.47 20.16
N LEU A 22 -21.58 15.69 19.10
CA LEU A 22 -21.12 16.01 17.75
C LEU A 22 -22.09 16.96 17.05
N ASP A 23 -21.55 18.00 16.41
CA ASP A 23 -22.33 18.82 15.50
C ASP A 23 -22.56 18.08 14.18
N LEU A 24 -23.72 17.43 14.08
CA LEU A 24 -24.16 16.73 12.88
C LEU A 24 -24.97 17.64 11.94
N ASN A 25 -24.91 18.95 12.10
CA ASN A 25 -25.62 19.88 11.24
C ASN A 25 -25.10 19.77 9.80
N PRO A 26 -25.93 19.32 8.84
CA PRO A 26 -25.50 19.16 7.46
C PRO A 26 -25.07 20.49 6.83
N LYS A 27 -25.56 21.63 7.33
CA LYS A 27 -25.20 22.97 6.85
C LYS A 27 -23.74 23.34 7.09
N THR A 28 -23.06 22.64 8.00
CA THR A 28 -21.62 22.82 8.24
C THR A 28 -20.80 22.43 7.00
N TYR A 29 -21.34 21.53 6.17
CA TYR A 29 -20.74 21.09 4.91
C TYR A 29 -21.67 21.49 3.74
N PRO A 30 -21.38 22.62 3.07
CA PRO A 30 -22.33 23.22 2.13
C PRO A 30 -22.51 22.43 0.82
N VAL A 31 -21.64 21.46 0.56
CA VAL A 31 -21.65 20.66 -0.67
C VAL A 31 -22.25 19.31 -0.37
N ASN A 32 -23.34 18.98 -1.06
CA ASN A 32 -23.84 17.61 -1.06
C ASN A 32 -23.06 16.78 -2.10
N HIS A 33 -22.41 15.71 -1.64
CA HIS A 33 -21.61 14.83 -2.50
C HIS A 33 -22.40 13.62 -3.00
N PHE A 34 -23.47 13.23 -2.32
CA PHE A 34 -24.25 12.03 -2.64
C PHE A 34 -25.76 12.30 -2.62
N GLU A 35 -26.51 11.71 -3.55
CA GLU A 35 -27.99 11.76 -3.52
C GLU A 35 -28.57 10.92 -2.38
N SER A 36 -27.88 9.83 -2.02
CA SER A 36 -28.22 8.93 -0.92
C SER A 36 -26.94 8.48 -0.23
N SER A 37 -27.01 8.12 1.07
CA SER A 37 -25.84 7.69 1.82
C SER A 37 -25.12 6.53 1.11
N PRO A 38 -23.80 6.61 0.93
CA PRO A 38 -23.04 5.54 0.30
C PRO A 38 -22.90 4.29 1.20
N PHE A 39 -23.16 4.44 2.50
CA PHE A 39 -23.12 3.35 3.47
C PHE A 39 -24.47 3.25 4.17
N ALA A 40 -25.05 2.05 4.18
CA ALA A 40 -26.31 1.79 4.86
C ALA A 40 -26.10 1.59 6.36
N ILE A 41 -27.15 1.85 7.14
CA ILE A 41 -27.23 1.47 8.56
C ILE A 41 -27.15 -0.05 8.70
N ASP A 42 -26.15 -0.53 9.44
CA ASP A 42 -25.98 -1.95 9.76
C ASP A 42 -25.60 -2.11 11.25
N PRO A 43 -26.55 -2.54 12.11
CA PRO A 43 -26.29 -2.74 13.54
C PRO A 43 -25.23 -3.80 13.84
N VAL A 44 -25.10 -4.83 12.99
CA VAL A 44 -24.11 -5.90 13.18
C VAL A 44 -22.72 -5.33 12.94
N ILE A 45 -22.50 -4.65 11.83
CA ILE A 45 -21.22 -3.98 11.52
C ILE A 45 -20.88 -2.93 12.60
N ASN A 46 -21.87 -2.11 13.00
CA ASN A 46 -21.68 -1.08 14.04
C ASN A 46 -21.28 -1.65 15.41
N SER A 47 -21.62 -2.91 15.69
CA SER A 47 -21.24 -3.61 16.93
C SER A 47 -19.84 -4.23 16.90
N ARG A 48 -19.18 -4.22 15.73
CA ARG A 48 -17.87 -4.85 15.47
C ARG A 48 -16.71 -3.88 15.33
N VAL A 49 -16.98 -2.59 15.48
CA VAL A 49 -15.96 -1.55 15.51
C VAL A 49 -16.08 -0.74 16.79
N ALA A 50 -14.95 -0.32 17.35
CA ALA A 50 -14.88 0.60 18.48
C ALA A 50 -13.91 1.73 18.16
N LEU A 51 -14.27 2.94 18.58
CA LEU A 51 -13.38 4.09 18.58
C LEU A 51 -12.96 4.35 20.02
N TRP A 52 -11.66 4.23 20.31
CA TRP A 52 -11.15 4.22 21.67
C TRP A 52 -10.06 5.28 21.87
N PHE A 53 -10.19 6.05 22.95
CA PHE A 53 -9.25 7.15 23.25
C PHE A 53 -8.14 6.66 24.19
N GLY A 54 -6.90 6.71 23.71
CA GLY A 54 -5.70 6.40 24.50
C GLY A 54 -4.59 5.70 23.70
N ASP A 55 -3.58 5.20 24.41
CA ASP A 55 -2.47 4.42 23.82
C ASP A 55 -2.88 2.96 23.61
N ALA A 56 -2.72 2.46 22.38
CA ALA A 56 -2.98 1.08 22.00
C ALA A 56 -2.25 0.06 22.91
N LEU A 57 -1.09 0.41 23.47
CA LEU A 57 -0.33 -0.45 24.40
C LEU A 57 -0.91 -0.50 25.82
N SER A 58 -2.06 0.12 26.07
CA SER A 58 -2.82 -0.07 27.32
C SER A 58 -3.98 -1.05 27.16
N LEU A 59 -4.30 -1.44 25.93
CA LEU A 59 -5.34 -2.42 25.63
C LEU A 59 -4.79 -3.85 25.82
N CYS A 60 -5.56 -4.71 26.47
CA CYS A 60 -5.27 -6.14 26.56
C CYS A 60 -6.14 -6.90 25.54
N VAL A 61 -5.60 -7.07 24.33
CA VAL A 61 -6.31 -7.62 23.17
C VAL A 61 -5.44 -8.63 22.43
N ASP A 62 -6.05 -9.50 21.62
CA ASP A 62 -5.32 -10.53 20.89
C ASP A 62 -4.26 -9.94 19.96
N GLY A 63 -4.61 -8.89 19.20
CA GLY A 63 -3.73 -8.23 18.24
C GLY A 63 -3.50 -6.76 18.56
N ILE A 64 -2.23 -6.34 18.68
CA ILE A 64 -1.86 -4.92 18.63
C ILE A 64 -1.05 -4.68 17.36
N THR A 65 -1.35 -3.58 16.67
CA THR A 65 -0.60 -3.19 15.49
C THR A 65 0.31 -2.01 15.77
N THR A 66 1.48 -2.02 15.15
CA THR A 66 2.44 -0.91 15.20
C THR A 66 3.17 -0.81 13.87
N THR A 67 3.85 0.29 13.66
CA THR A 67 4.52 0.62 12.39
C THR A 67 6.03 0.47 12.50
N THR A 68 6.67 0.13 11.40
CA THR A 68 8.13 0.03 11.24
C THR A 68 8.55 0.53 9.86
N ASN A 69 9.86 0.60 9.61
CA ASN A 69 10.42 0.73 8.26
C ASN A 69 10.67 -0.62 7.57
N GLU A 70 11.04 -0.57 6.29
CA GLU A 70 11.20 -1.75 5.42
C GLU A 70 12.24 -2.75 5.91
N THR A 71 13.23 -2.27 6.67
CA THR A 71 14.34 -3.06 7.19
C THR A 71 14.13 -3.52 8.63
N VAL A 72 12.94 -3.26 9.21
CA VAL A 72 12.62 -3.55 10.61
C VAL A 72 13.71 -3.01 11.54
N SER A 73 14.11 -1.76 11.30
CA SER A 73 15.18 -1.12 12.07
C SER A 73 14.68 -0.11 13.10
N GLU A 74 13.37 0.09 13.18
CA GLU A 74 12.73 1.00 14.12
C GLU A 74 11.44 0.38 14.64
N LEU A 75 11.17 0.57 15.92
CA LEU A 75 9.90 0.24 16.57
C LEU A 75 9.47 1.45 17.40
N SER A 76 8.19 1.52 17.75
CA SER A 76 7.71 2.62 18.57
C SER A 76 8.40 2.63 19.95
N PRO A 77 8.70 3.81 20.51
CA PRO A 77 9.34 3.91 21.83
C PRO A 77 8.57 3.16 22.93
N GLY A 78 7.24 3.13 22.85
CA GLY A 78 6.39 2.39 23.78
C GLY A 78 6.59 0.88 23.73
N ILE A 79 6.83 0.30 22.55
CA ILE A 79 7.18 -1.13 22.41
C ILE A 79 8.55 -1.38 23.02
N LEU A 80 9.57 -0.61 22.60
CA LEU A 80 10.95 -0.79 23.07
C LEU A 80 11.10 -0.57 24.58
N HIS A 81 10.33 0.35 25.16
CA HIS A 81 10.29 0.54 26.61
C HIS A 81 9.81 -0.71 27.36
N ARG A 82 8.89 -1.48 26.78
CA ARG A 82 8.33 -2.71 27.38
C ARG A 82 9.18 -3.94 27.12
N THR A 83 9.73 -4.06 25.90
CA THR A 83 10.44 -5.26 25.44
C THR A 83 11.96 -5.17 25.59
N GLY A 84 12.49 -3.95 25.70
CA GLY A 84 13.92 -3.67 25.57
C GLY A 84 14.40 -3.66 24.11
N GLU A 85 15.59 -3.10 23.90
CA GLU A 85 16.23 -2.92 22.57
C GLU A 85 16.56 -4.26 21.88
N GLY A 86 16.80 -5.33 22.64
CA GLY A 86 17.12 -6.65 22.09
C GLY A 86 16.01 -7.21 21.19
N TYR A 87 14.75 -6.88 21.50
CA TYR A 87 13.58 -7.34 20.74
C TYR A 87 13.57 -6.81 19.29
N LEU A 88 14.11 -5.61 19.05
CA LEU A 88 14.23 -5.07 17.70
C LEU A 88 15.12 -5.95 16.82
N THR A 89 16.21 -6.48 17.37
CA THR A 89 17.12 -7.38 16.65
C THR A 89 16.44 -8.71 16.35
N GLU A 90 15.71 -9.28 17.32
CA GLU A 90 14.93 -10.50 17.11
C GLU A 90 13.86 -10.34 16.01
N ALA A 91 13.07 -9.26 16.08
CA ALA A 91 12.06 -8.95 15.07
C ALA A 91 12.68 -8.76 13.69
N ARG A 92 13.85 -8.10 13.60
CA ARG A 92 14.60 -7.91 12.36
C ARG A 92 15.10 -9.22 11.78
N ASP A 93 15.67 -10.09 12.60
CA ASP A 93 16.25 -11.35 12.13
C ASP A 93 15.18 -12.32 11.64
N GLN A 94 14.01 -12.33 12.30
CA GLN A 94 12.88 -13.17 11.89
C GLN A 94 12.19 -12.64 10.62
N LEU A 95 11.92 -11.33 10.55
CA LEU A 95 11.14 -10.76 9.45
C LEU A 95 11.99 -10.44 8.22
N ARG A 96 13.27 -10.12 8.41
CA ARG A 96 14.28 -9.69 7.42
C ARG A 96 13.94 -8.38 6.69
N SER A 97 12.77 -8.32 6.08
CA SER A 97 12.22 -7.13 5.44
C SER A 97 10.69 -7.21 5.34
N VAL A 98 10.05 -6.05 5.38
CA VAL A 98 8.60 -5.88 5.21
C VAL A 98 8.38 -4.83 4.12
N ARG A 99 7.54 -5.11 3.12
CA ARG A 99 7.29 -4.14 2.05
C ARG A 99 6.32 -3.05 2.52
N THR A 100 6.40 -1.86 1.94
CA THR A 100 5.39 -0.82 2.14
C THR A 100 4.00 -1.37 1.79
N GLY A 101 3.02 -1.19 2.69
CA GLY A 101 1.68 -1.76 2.51
C GLY A 101 1.51 -3.20 2.99
N GLU A 102 2.59 -3.89 3.36
CA GLU A 102 2.55 -5.27 3.86
C GLU A 102 2.53 -5.28 5.40
N ALA A 103 1.70 -6.15 5.99
CA ALA A 103 1.69 -6.43 7.42
C ALA A 103 2.19 -7.85 7.73
N ARG A 104 3.02 -7.98 8.78
CA ARG A 104 3.57 -9.25 9.26
C ARG A 104 3.48 -9.38 10.78
N LEU A 105 3.43 -10.61 11.24
CA LEU A 105 3.46 -10.92 12.67
C LEU A 105 4.90 -10.90 13.18
N ALA A 106 5.16 -10.07 14.17
CA ALA A 106 6.42 -10.06 14.91
C ALA A 106 6.46 -11.22 15.94
N PRO A 107 7.65 -11.62 16.42
CA PRO A 107 7.76 -12.57 17.53
C PRO A 107 6.97 -12.08 18.75
N SER A 108 6.20 -12.95 19.39
CA SER A 108 5.44 -12.59 20.60
C SER A 108 6.39 -12.28 21.75
N HIS A 109 6.08 -11.25 22.55
CA HIS A 109 6.90 -10.89 23.71
C HIS A 109 6.03 -10.79 24.99
N PRO A 110 6.43 -11.41 26.11
CA PRO A 110 5.59 -11.49 27.32
C PRO A 110 5.31 -10.13 27.98
N SER A 111 6.17 -9.13 27.77
CA SER A 111 5.95 -7.76 28.28
C SER A 111 4.90 -6.95 27.49
N LEU A 112 4.40 -7.46 26.36
CA LEU A 112 3.37 -6.80 25.58
C LEU A 112 1.99 -7.28 26.04
N PRO A 113 0.97 -6.39 26.09
CA PRO A 113 -0.37 -6.76 26.51
C PRO A 113 -1.19 -7.42 25.37
N CYS A 114 -0.53 -8.15 24.47
CA CYS A 114 -1.18 -8.80 23.35
C CYS A 114 -0.52 -10.14 23.01
N ARG A 115 -1.29 -11.02 22.38
CA ARG A 115 -0.80 -12.33 21.90
C ARG A 115 -0.01 -12.19 20.61
N HIS A 116 -0.44 -11.26 19.76
CA HIS A 116 0.09 -11.05 18.43
C HIS A 116 0.43 -9.56 18.22
N LEU A 117 1.70 -9.27 17.97
CA LEU A 117 2.13 -7.96 17.50
C LEU A 117 2.17 -7.98 15.96
N ILE A 118 1.40 -7.11 15.31
CA ILE A 118 1.37 -6.96 13.86
C ILE A 118 2.18 -5.72 13.48
N LEU A 119 3.21 -5.90 12.65
CA LEU A 119 4.04 -4.84 12.10
C LEU A 119 3.64 -4.55 10.67
N THR A 120 3.42 -3.27 10.35
CA THR A 120 3.22 -2.80 8.98
C THR A 120 4.20 -1.69 8.62
N VAL A 121 4.48 -1.51 7.32
CA VAL A 121 5.30 -0.40 6.82
C VAL A 121 4.42 0.59 6.10
N CYS A 122 4.27 1.78 6.68
CA CYS A 122 3.48 2.85 6.10
C CYS A 122 4.21 3.56 4.96
N PRO A 123 3.49 4.01 3.91
CA PRO A 123 4.08 4.80 2.84
C PRO A 123 4.52 6.18 3.33
N ARG A 124 5.55 6.72 2.67
CA ARG A 124 5.94 8.12 2.86
C ARG A 124 5.01 9.01 2.02
N TYR A 125 4.33 9.96 2.67
CA TYR A 125 3.43 10.85 1.95
C TYR A 125 4.19 11.86 1.08
N SER A 126 3.67 12.09 -0.12
CA SER A 126 4.08 13.19 -0.99
C SER A 126 2.91 13.56 -1.86
N GLU A 127 2.57 14.86 -1.93
CA GLU A 127 1.44 15.35 -2.73
C GLU A 127 1.54 14.91 -4.20
N LYS A 128 2.76 14.88 -4.76
CA LYS A 128 3.02 14.42 -6.13
C LYS A 128 2.62 12.95 -6.35
N TYR A 129 2.62 12.14 -5.30
CA TYR A 129 2.35 10.70 -5.33
C TYR A 129 1.15 10.34 -4.45
N LYS A 130 0.20 11.27 -4.27
CA LYS A 130 -0.99 11.12 -3.42
C LYS A 130 -1.68 9.77 -3.61
N THR A 131 -2.07 9.42 -4.83
CA THR A 131 -2.81 8.18 -5.11
C THR A 131 -2.02 6.90 -4.78
N ALA A 132 -0.71 6.91 -5.03
CA ALA A 132 0.15 5.77 -4.70
C ALA A 132 0.30 5.63 -3.18
N ALA A 133 0.42 6.74 -2.46
CA ALA A 133 0.50 6.78 -1.01
C ALA A 133 -0.81 6.28 -0.38
N GLU A 134 -1.97 6.74 -0.87
CA GLU A 134 -3.27 6.24 -0.41
C GLU A 134 -3.46 4.75 -0.67
N THR A 135 -3.06 4.25 -1.85
CA THR A 135 -3.15 2.82 -2.18
C THR A 135 -2.31 1.97 -1.25
N ALA A 136 -1.10 2.43 -0.92
CA ALA A 136 -0.22 1.75 0.01
C ALA A 136 -0.74 1.82 1.46
N LEU A 137 -1.36 2.94 1.87
CA LEU A 137 -1.97 3.08 3.18
C LEU A 137 -3.20 2.16 3.33
N PHE A 138 -4.05 2.11 2.30
CA PHE A 138 -5.14 1.12 2.18
C PHE A 138 -4.58 -0.30 2.36
N SER A 139 -3.50 -0.62 1.65
CA SER A 139 -2.86 -1.95 1.73
C SER A 139 -2.40 -2.28 3.15
N CYS A 140 -1.87 -1.30 3.89
CA CYS A 140 -1.48 -1.49 5.31
C CYS A 140 -2.68 -1.95 6.15
N TYR A 141 -3.80 -1.22 6.08
CA TYR A 141 -5.01 -1.57 6.84
C TYR A 141 -5.57 -2.92 6.40
N ASN A 142 -5.71 -3.16 5.09
CA ASN A 142 -6.23 -4.42 4.59
C ASN A 142 -5.35 -5.61 5.02
N SER A 143 -4.02 -5.47 4.89
CA SER A 143 -3.09 -6.53 5.30
C SER A 143 -3.14 -6.81 6.81
N ILE A 144 -3.32 -5.78 7.65
CA ILE A 144 -3.53 -5.97 9.09
C ILE A 144 -4.81 -6.77 9.37
N LEU A 145 -5.92 -6.40 8.74
CA LEU A 145 -7.21 -7.05 8.96
C LEU A 145 -7.22 -8.48 8.44
N GLU A 146 -6.57 -8.75 7.30
CA GLU A 146 -6.31 -10.10 6.80
C GLU A 146 -5.49 -10.92 7.80
N LYS A 147 -4.41 -10.38 8.35
CA LYS A 147 -3.60 -11.08 9.36
C LYS A 147 -4.38 -11.36 10.65
N ALA A 148 -5.24 -10.44 11.07
CA ALA A 148 -6.12 -10.64 12.22
C ALA A 148 -7.14 -11.76 11.96
N SER A 149 -7.73 -11.79 10.76
CA SER A 149 -8.65 -12.85 10.32
C SER A 149 -7.96 -14.21 10.21
N GLU A 150 -6.79 -14.29 9.55
CA GLU A 150 -5.99 -15.52 9.41
C GLU A 150 -5.61 -16.15 10.77
N ARG A 151 -5.45 -15.32 11.81
CA ARG A 151 -5.11 -15.75 13.17
C ARG A 151 -6.33 -15.92 14.07
N ASN A 152 -7.54 -15.72 13.55
CA ASN A 152 -8.79 -15.79 14.29
C ASN A 152 -8.79 -14.94 15.56
N MET A 153 -8.22 -13.73 15.49
CA MET A 153 -8.13 -12.82 16.63
C MET A 153 -9.51 -12.31 17.02
N GLU A 154 -9.92 -12.41 18.28
CA GLU A 154 -11.19 -11.85 18.74
C GLU A 154 -11.19 -10.32 18.66
N ALA A 155 -10.10 -9.68 19.04
CA ALA A 155 -9.95 -8.23 18.98
C ALA A 155 -8.59 -7.79 18.44
N VAL A 156 -8.60 -6.80 17.56
CA VAL A 156 -7.38 -6.17 17.03
C VAL A 156 -7.44 -4.65 17.23
N SER A 157 -6.35 -4.08 17.78
CA SER A 157 -6.17 -2.65 17.91
C SER A 157 -5.34 -2.09 16.76
N VAL A 158 -5.89 -1.09 16.08
CA VAL A 158 -5.27 -0.40 14.95
C VAL A 158 -5.15 1.09 15.26
N PRO A 159 -3.93 1.64 15.42
CA PRO A 159 -3.75 3.08 15.59
C PRO A 159 -3.83 3.80 14.23
N PRO A 160 -3.93 5.14 14.20
CA PRO A 160 -3.86 5.93 12.98
C PRO A 160 -2.52 5.76 12.24
N LEU A 161 -2.47 4.81 11.31
CA LEU A 161 -1.23 4.43 10.60
C LEU A 161 -0.65 5.56 9.75
N HIS A 162 -1.49 6.52 9.36
CA HIS A 162 -1.13 7.65 8.51
C HIS A 162 -0.25 8.70 9.21
N LEU A 163 -0.10 8.60 10.53
CA LEU A 163 0.80 9.43 11.34
C LEU A 163 2.24 8.89 11.39
N ALA A 164 2.50 7.70 10.83
CA ALA A 164 3.79 7.07 10.92
C ALA A 164 4.84 7.72 9.99
N GLY A 165 6.06 7.86 10.51
CA GLY A 165 7.22 8.35 9.75
C GLY A 165 7.36 9.88 9.75
N LYS A 166 8.23 10.40 8.87
CA LYS A 166 8.62 11.82 8.83
C LYS A 166 7.77 12.68 7.88
N ALA A 167 7.03 12.06 6.98
CA ALA A 167 6.20 12.73 5.98
C ALA A 167 4.74 12.29 6.20
N VAL A 168 4.04 13.11 6.99
CA VAL A 168 2.72 12.78 7.54
C VAL A 168 1.64 13.06 6.50
N PHE A 169 0.71 12.12 6.35
CA PHE A 169 -0.49 12.32 5.55
C PHE A 169 -1.36 13.43 6.14
N PRO A 170 -2.14 14.16 5.33
CA PRO A 170 -3.24 14.96 5.87
C PRO A 170 -4.18 14.08 6.70
N ASP A 171 -4.47 14.50 7.94
CA ASP A 171 -5.24 13.70 8.91
C ASP A 171 -6.58 13.22 8.35
N GLU A 172 -7.30 14.11 7.67
CA GLU A 172 -8.60 13.80 7.07
C GLU A 172 -8.48 12.77 5.95
N LEU A 173 -7.44 12.84 5.12
CA LEU A 173 -7.20 11.87 4.07
C LEU A 173 -6.88 10.49 4.67
N GLY A 174 -5.97 10.46 5.64
CA GLY A 174 -5.55 9.22 6.30
C GLY A 174 -6.67 8.56 7.12
N ALA A 175 -7.51 9.36 7.78
CA ALA A 175 -8.67 8.87 8.53
C ALA A 175 -9.75 8.30 7.59
N ASN A 176 -10.02 8.95 6.46
CA ASN A 176 -10.94 8.42 5.45
C ASN A 176 -10.49 7.04 4.93
N VAL A 177 -9.20 6.88 4.60
CA VAL A 177 -8.66 5.58 4.17
C VAL A 177 -8.81 4.53 5.27
N ALA A 178 -8.49 4.86 6.52
CA ALA A 178 -8.60 3.95 7.65
C ALA A 178 -10.03 3.43 7.84
N ILE A 179 -10.97 4.35 8.01
CA ILE A 179 -12.36 4.06 8.37
C ILE A 179 -13.07 3.35 7.22
N ARG A 180 -12.87 3.81 5.97
CA ARG A 180 -13.41 3.14 4.78
C ARG A 180 -12.92 1.71 4.65
N THR A 181 -11.62 1.47 4.84
CA THR A 181 -11.06 0.12 4.71
C THR A 181 -11.68 -0.82 5.75
N VAL A 182 -11.81 -0.36 7.00
CA VAL A 182 -12.48 -1.14 8.06
C VAL A 182 -13.95 -1.40 7.72
N ARG A 183 -14.67 -0.39 7.22
CA ARG A 183 -16.08 -0.52 6.82
C ARG A 183 -16.26 -1.57 5.72
N ARG A 184 -15.53 -1.45 4.61
CA ARG A 184 -15.60 -2.39 3.49
C ARG A 184 -15.13 -3.80 3.87
N PHE A 185 -14.12 -3.90 4.73
CA PHE A 185 -13.68 -5.20 5.24
C PHE A 185 -14.80 -5.91 6.02
N LEU A 186 -15.56 -5.19 6.85
CA LEU A 186 -16.66 -5.77 7.64
C LEU A 186 -17.86 -6.15 6.75
N GLU A 187 -18.12 -5.42 5.66
CA GLU A 187 -19.18 -5.74 4.69
C GLU A 187 -18.96 -7.06 3.95
N LYS A 188 -17.71 -7.53 3.84
CA LYS A 188 -17.39 -8.84 3.24
C LYS A 188 -17.88 -10.03 4.07
N GLY A 189 -18.36 -9.81 5.30
CA GLY A 189 -18.96 -10.86 6.13
C GLY A 189 -17.95 -11.77 6.83
N TYR A 190 -16.68 -11.37 6.94
CA TYR A 190 -15.70 -12.12 7.74
C TYR A 190 -16.14 -12.24 9.19
N THR A 191 -16.03 -13.42 9.80
CA THR A 191 -16.37 -13.61 11.23
C THR A 191 -15.30 -13.07 12.18
N GLN A 192 -14.05 -12.99 11.72
CA GLN A 192 -12.91 -12.50 12.48
C GLN A 192 -12.20 -11.35 11.74
N PRO A 193 -11.62 -10.38 12.47
CA PRO A 193 -11.70 -10.21 13.93
C PRO A 193 -13.10 -9.82 14.42
N GLN A 194 -13.54 -10.28 15.59
CA GLN A 194 -14.87 -9.94 16.12
C GLN A 194 -15.01 -8.44 16.42
N LEU A 195 -13.96 -7.81 16.97
CA LEU A 195 -13.90 -6.39 17.27
C LEU A 195 -12.64 -5.73 16.69
N ILE A 196 -12.83 -4.67 15.91
CA ILE A 196 -11.75 -3.80 15.42
C ILE A 196 -11.75 -2.52 16.26
N ILE A 197 -10.63 -2.22 16.91
CA ILE A 197 -10.51 -1.06 17.80
C ILE A 197 -9.61 -0.03 17.13
N LEU A 198 -10.18 1.13 16.77
CA LEU A 198 -9.42 2.28 16.32
C LEU A 198 -8.93 3.05 17.55
N ALA A 199 -7.67 2.84 17.93
CA ALA A 199 -7.08 3.38 19.15
C ALA A 199 -6.33 4.69 18.87
N ILE A 200 -6.84 5.81 19.38
CA ILE A 200 -6.36 7.16 19.05
C ILE A 200 -6.04 7.92 20.33
N SER A 201 -4.80 8.36 20.49
CA SER A 201 -4.35 9.11 21.66
C SER A 201 -4.43 10.64 21.48
N ASP A 202 -4.52 11.13 20.24
CA ASP A 202 -4.62 12.57 19.96
C ASP A 202 -6.09 13.03 20.02
N PRO A 203 -6.43 14.06 20.82
CA PRO A 203 -7.82 14.50 21.02
C PRO A 203 -8.42 15.21 19.80
N VAL A 204 -7.62 15.86 18.96
CA VAL A 204 -8.10 16.51 17.73
C VAL A 204 -8.45 15.45 16.70
N LEU A 205 -7.56 14.49 16.50
CA LEU A 205 -7.76 13.35 15.61
C LEU A 205 -8.90 12.45 16.08
N PHE A 206 -9.05 12.23 17.39
CA PHE A 206 -10.16 11.48 17.94
C PHE A 206 -11.51 12.11 17.55
N ARG A 207 -11.65 13.44 17.65
CA ARG A 207 -12.87 14.14 17.19
C ARG A 207 -13.09 14.05 15.69
N LEU A 208 -12.03 14.10 14.89
CA LEU A 208 -12.11 13.87 13.45
C LEU A 208 -12.65 12.47 13.13
N TYR A 209 -12.11 11.45 13.79
CA TYR A 209 -12.59 10.07 13.63
C TYR A 209 -14.03 9.93 14.12
N GLN A 210 -14.44 10.55 15.23
CA GLN A 210 -15.84 10.54 15.68
C GLN A 210 -16.78 11.09 14.59
N SER A 211 -16.44 12.23 14.00
CA SER A 211 -17.22 12.84 12.90
C SER A 211 -17.27 11.91 11.68
N LEU A 212 -16.15 11.37 11.22
CA LEU A 212 -16.11 10.49 10.05
C LEU A 212 -16.81 9.15 10.30
N MET A 213 -16.68 8.58 11.48
CA MET A 213 -17.34 7.33 11.87
C MET A 213 -18.87 7.44 11.75
N VAL A 214 -19.47 8.60 12.01
CA VAL A 214 -20.92 8.80 11.79
C VAL A 214 -21.29 8.61 10.32
N GLY A 215 -20.47 9.10 9.39
CA GLY A 215 -20.71 8.96 7.96
C GLY A 215 -20.48 7.53 7.43
N TYR A 216 -19.41 6.87 7.86
CA TYR A 216 -19.09 5.51 7.40
C TYR A 216 -19.87 4.40 8.13
N PHE A 217 -20.30 4.65 9.36
CA PHE A 217 -21.02 3.72 10.24
C PHE A 217 -22.30 4.37 10.77
N PRO A 218 -23.25 4.73 9.88
CA PRO A 218 -24.49 5.35 10.29
C PRO A 218 -25.32 4.40 11.17
N ARG A 219 -26.07 4.99 12.10
CA ARG A 219 -26.89 4.25 13.10
C ARG A 219 -28.37 4.60 13.01
N GLU A 220 -28.70 5.72 12.38
CA GLU A 220 -30.04 6.26 12.20
C GLU A 220 -30.07 7.12 10.94
N SER A 221 -31.27 7.44 10.45
CA SER A 221 -31.46 8.17 9.19
C SER A 221 -30.73 9.52 9.14
N ALA A 222 -30.65 10.24 10.27
CA ALA A 222 -29.93 11.51 10.33
C ALA A 222 -28.41 11.35 10.08
N HIS A 223 -27.84 10.19 10.43
CA HIS A 223 -26.43 9.89 10.14
C HIS A 223 -26.22 9.61 8.64
N GLU A 224 -27.20 9.01 7.97
CA GLU A 224 -27.16 8.80 6.52
C GLU A 224 -27.22 10.14 5.77
N ASP A 225 -28.08 11.07 6.19
CA ASP A 225 -28.12 12.43 5.64
C ASP A 225 -26.79 13.17 5.87
N TYR A 226 -26.20 13.01 7.07
CA TYR A 226 -24.89 13.57 7.38
C TYR A 226 -23.78 12.97 6.51
N ALA A 227 -23.83 11.67 6.20
CA ALA A 227 -22.86 11.00 5.34
C ALA A 227 -22.81 11.63 3.93
N CYS A 228 -23.96 12.01 3.38
CA CYS A 228 -24.06 12.61 2.04
C CYS A 228 -23.27 13.91 1.89
N VAL A 229 -23.16 14.70 2.96
CA VAL A 229 -22.45 15.99 2.95
C VAL A 229 -21.06 15.92 3.58
N ARG A 230 -20.86 15.01 4.55
CA ARG A 230 -19.60 14.92 5.30
C ARG A 230 -18.53 14.14 4.57
N LEU A 231 -18.91 13.06 3.88
CA LEU A 231 -17.95 12.18 3.24
C LEU A 231 -17.42 12.79 1.93
N PRO A 232 -16.13 12.59 1.62
CA PRO A 232 -15.59 13.04 0.35
C PRO A 232 -16.26 12.28 -0.81
N PRO A 233 -16.28 12.81 -2.04
CA PRO A 233 -16.82 12.10 -3.20
C PRO A 233 -16.04 10.82 -3.53
N GLU A 234 -14.75 10.77 -3.17
CA GLU A 234 -13.85 9.63 -3.41
C GLU A 234 -13.88 8.64 -2.23
N ILE A 235 -14.95 7.85 -2.15
CA ILE A 235 -15.17 6.80 -1.14
C ILE A 235 -14.61 5.42 -1.54
N GLY A 236 -13.62 5.38 -2.42
CA GLY A 236 -12.98 4.13 -2.86
C GLY A 236 -13.91 3.15 -3.59
N ASP A 237 -13.39 1.96 -3.87
CA ASP A 237 -14.15 0.84 -4.43
C ASP A 237 -14.79 -0.04 -3.33
N ASP A 238 -15.36 -1.18 -3.74
CA ASP A 238 -16.01 -2.15 -2.85
C ASP A 238 -15.02 -2.81 -1.88
N GLU A 239 -13.72 -2.77 -2.19
CA GLU A 239 -12.66 -3.23 -1.30
C GLU A 239 -12.20 -2.14 -0.33
N GLY A 240 -12.53 -0.87 -0.62
CA GLY A 240 -12.09 0.32 0.10
C GLY A 240 -10.82 0.94 -0.47
N ALA A 241 -10.28 0.39 -1.56
CA ALA A 241 -9.11 0.92 -2.24
C ALA A 241 -9.44 2.24 -2.96
N PRO A 242 -8.48 3.16 -3.14
CA PRO A 242 -8.71 4.40 -3.88
C PRO A 242 -9.19 4.11 -5.31
N TRP A 243 -10.24 4.81 -5.74
CA TRP A 243 -10.79 4.64 -7.09
C TRP A 243 -9.82 5.19 -8.14
N LEU A 244 -9.31 4.29 -9.00
CA LEU A 244 -8.35 4.60 -10.05
C LEU A 244 -9.01 4.32 -11.42
N PRO A 245 -9.53 5.35 -12.13
CA PRO A 245 -10.25 5.16 -13.40
C PRO A 245 -9.41 4.45 -14.45
N ASP A 246 -8.10 4.73 -14.47
CA ASP A 246 -7.17 4.25 -15.50
C ASP A 246 -6.74 2.79 -15.34
N ARG A 247 -7.16 2.08 -14.27
CA ARG A 247 -6.76 0.68 -13.99
C ARG A 247 -7.84 -0.36 -14.29
N ARG A 248 -9.00 0.04 -14.81
CA ARG A 248 -10.00 -0.95 -15.27
C ARG A 248 -9.54 -1.54 -16.60
N ILE A 249 -9.34 -2.86 -16.63
CA ILE A 249 -9.26 -3.60 -17.89
C ILE A 249 -10.62 -3.41 -18.57
N ARG A 250 -10.65 -2.65 -19.68
CA ARG A 250 -11.83 -2.56 -20.54
C ARG A 250 -11.96 -3.89 -21.27
N ILE A 251 -12.63 -4.86 -20.64
CA ILE A 251 -13.00 -6.10 -21.32
C ILE A 251 -14.18 -5.75 -22.23
N PHE A 252 -13.92 -5.48 -23.51
CA PHE A 252 -14.97 -5.51 -24.51
C PHE A 252 -15.42 -6.96 -24.66
N SER A 253 -16.74 -7.20 -24.67
CA SER A 253 -17.29 -8.49 -25.07
C SER A 253 -16.75 -8.87 -26.44
N ASN A 254 -16.45 -10.16 -26.64
CA ASN A 254 -15.93 -10.68 -27.90
C ASN A 254 -16.76 -10.13 -29.08
N PRO A 255 -16.18 -9.36 -30.01
CA PRO A 255 -16.93 -8.68 -31.07
C PRO A 255 -17.62 -9.63 -32.07
N ALA A 256 -17.41 -10.94 -31.95
CA ALA A 256 -18.12 -11.95 -32.74
C ALA A 256 -19.58 -12.20 -32.28
N GLU A 257 -20.01 -11.70 -31.12
CA GLU A 257 -21.30 -12.10 -30.52
C GLU A 257 -22.39 -11.02 -30.49
N ASN A 258 -22.12 -9.77 -30.88
CA ASN A 258 -23.16 -8.72 -30.85
C ASN A 258 -23.04 -7.71 -32.01
N PRO A 259 -23.89 -7.80 -33.06
CA PRO A 259 -23.91 -6.84 -34.17
C PRO A 259 -24.60 -5.50 -33.83
N ASN A 260 -25.03 -5.27 -32.59
CA ASN A 260 -25.72 -4.05 -32.15
C ASN A 260 -24.97 -3.34 -30.99
N SER A 261 -23.66 -3.12 -31.11
CA SER A 261 -22.94 -2.19 -30.24
C SER A 261 -23.29 -0.74 -30.57
N SER A 262 -23.37 0.11 -29.55
CA SER A 262 -23.81 1.51 -29.69
C SER A 262 -22.83 2.32 -30.56
N GLU A 263 -23.29 3.41 -31.19
CA GLU A 263 -22.42 4.29 -32.02
C GLU A 263 -21.20 4.80 -31.24
N GLN A 264 -21.31 4.92 -29.93
CA GLN A 264 -20.22 5.31 -29.03
C GLN A 264 -19.17 4.20 -28.88
N ASP A 265 -19.58 2.93 -28.82
CA ASP A 265 -18.67 1.79 -28.83
C ASP A 265 -17.94 1.68 -30.17
N ASN A 266 -18.63 1.96 -31.28
CA ASN A 266 -18.02 1.97 -32.62
C ASN A 266 -17.01 3.11 -32.79
N SER A 267 -17.28 4.30 -32.27
CA SER A 267 -16.34 5.43 -32.26
C SER A 267 -15.06 5.10 -31.48
N ILE A 268 -15.21 4.48 -30.30
CA ILE A 268 -14.07 4.08 -29.46
C ILE A 268 -13.30 2.93 -30.12
N LEU A 269 -13.99 1.99 -30.77
CA LEU A 269 -13.36 0.93 -31.56
C LEU A 269 -12.62 1.47 -32.79
N GLU A 270 -13.14 2.49 -33.47
CA GLU A 270 -12.46 3.14 -34.59
C GLU A 270 -11.23 3.94 -34.14
N GLU A 271 -11.29 4.56 -32.95
CA GLU A 271 -10.15 5.27 -32.38
C GLU A 271 -9.07 4.30 -31.89
N LEU A 272 -9.46 3.21 -31.20
CA LEU A 272 -8.56 2.12 -30.83
C LEU A 272 -8.01 1.39 -32.04
N ASN A 273 -8.81 1.11 -33.07
CA ASN A 273 -8.33 0.55 -34.33
C ASN A 273 -7.44 1.53 -35.06
N ARG A 274 -7.69 2.85 -35.01
CA ARG A 274 -6.75 3.83 -35.57
C ARG A 274 -5.44 3.84 -34.81
N ASP A 275 -5.46 3.70 -33.49
CA ASP A 275 -4.24 3.60 -32.69
C ASP A 275 -3.52 2.25 -32.90
N PHE A 276 -4.25 1.15 -33.10
CA PHE A 276 -3.70 -0.16 -33.44
C PHE A 276 -3.17 -0.23 -34.87
N VAL A 277 -3.85 0.42 -35.82
CA VAL A 277 -3.45 0.54 -37.23
C VAL A 277 -2.28 1.53 -37.36
N LYS A 278 -2.19 2.57 -36.53
CA LYS A 278 -0.98 3.41 -36.40
C LYS A 278 0.18 2.66 -35.77
N MET A 279 -0.07 1.61 -34.99
CA MET A 279 0.93 0.66 -34.50
C MET A 279 1.24 -0.48 -35.49
N GLN A 280 0.83 -0.39 -36.77
CA GLN A 280 1.25 -1.36 -37.81
C GLN A 280 2.71 -1.23 -38.23
N ASP A 281 3.39 -0.16 -37.85
CA ASP A 281 4.84 -0.19 -37.81
C ASP A 281 5.22 -0.97 -36.56
N ASP A 282 5.51 -2.26 -36.75
CA ASP A 282 6.10 -3.14 -35.74
C ASP A 282 7.36 -2.42 -35.20
N VAL A 283 7.24 -1.66 -34.12
CA VAL A 283 8.38 -0.99 -33.46
C VAL A 283 9.43 -2.02 -33.04
N ASP A 284 9.00 -3.26 -32.81
CA ASP A 284 9.88 -4.41 -32.59
C ASP A 284 10.49 -4.99 -33.88
N LYS A 285 9.84 -4.92 -35.05
CA LYS A 285 10.49 -5.19 -36.35
C LYS A 285 11.44 -4.07 -36.74
N GLU A 286 11.11 -2.80 -36.51
CA GLU A 286 12.05 -1.70 -36.71
C GLU A 286 13.22 -1.81 -35.74
N ARG A 287 13.04 -2.27 -34.51
CA ARG A 287 14.16 -2.66 -33.63
C ARG A 287 14.91 -3.90 -34.13
N LEU A 288 14.25 -4.89 -34.72
CA LEU A 288 14.91 -6.07 -35.30
C LEU A 288 15.59 -5.79 -36.65
N LEU A 289 15.16 -4.76 -37.38
CA LEU A 289 15.72 -4.31 -38.66
C LEU A 289 16.79 -3.24 -38.44
N SER A 290 16.63 -2.34 -37.46
CA SER A 290 17.66 -1.38 -37.03
C SER A 290 18.74 -2.00 -36.14
N ASP A 291 18.42 -3.08 -35.42
CA ASP A 291 19.37 -3.96 -34.72
C ASP A 291 19.62 -5.28 -35.48
N GLY A 292 19.23 -5.32 -36.75
CA GLY A 292 19.53 -6.37 -37.72
C GLY A 292 20.98 -6.29 -38.17
N GLY A 293 21.92 -6.46 -37.24
CA GLY A 293 23.32 -6.22 -37.57
C GLY A 293 24.36 -6.44 -36.48
N ARG A 294 24.10 -7.21 -35.41
CA ARG A 294 25.22 -7.97 -34.80
C ARG A 294 25.67 -9.05 -35.79
N ARG A 295 26.25 -8.63 -36.92
CA ARG A 295 27.26 -9.40 -37.61
C ARG A 295 28.29 -9.73 -36.53
N ARG A 296 28.34 -10.99 -36.12
CA ARG A 296 29.59 -11.64 -35.74
C ARG A 296 30.59 -11.19 -36.81
N ARG A 297 31.39 -10.17 -36.51
CA ARG A 297 32.56 -9.91 -37.31
C ARG A 297 33.38 -11.16 -37.11
N THR A 298 33.50 -11.96 -38.16
CA THR A 298 34.53 -12.98 -38.22
C THR A 298 35.83 -12.30 -37.82
N LEU A 299 36.60 -12.95 -36.95
CA LEU A 299 37.87 -12.44 -36.41
C LEU A 299 38.86 -12.00 -37.51
N SER A 300 38.56 -12.27 -38.78
CA SER A 300 39.31 -11.86 -39.97
C SER A 300 39.40 -10.35 -40.22
N ASN A 301 38.48 -9.51 -39.68
CA ASN A 301 38.40 -8.08 -40.06
C ASN A 301 38.75 -7.08 -38.95
N LEU A 302 39.36 -7.56 -37.85
CA LEU A 302 39.86 -6.71 -36.77
C LEU A 302 41.36 -6.48 -36.95
N ASN A 303 41.86 -5.30 -36.59
CA ASN A 303 43.30 -5.04 -36.49
C ASN A 303 43.89 -5.77 -35.26
N ASP A 304 45.20 -6.00 -35.23
CA ASP A 304 45.82 -6.91 -34.24
C ASP A 304 45.58 -6.49 -32.79
N MET A 305 45.51 -5.18 -32.54
CA MET A 305 45.19 -4.62 -31.23
C MET A 305 43.74 -4.94 -30.81
N GLU A 306 42.77 -4.79 -31.71
CA GLU A 306 41.36 -5.08 -31.42
C GLU A 306 41.10 -6.58 -31.23
N ARG A 307 41.83 -7.45 -31.95
CA ARG A 307 41.75 -8.91 -31.74
C ARG A 307 42.26 -9.28 -30.36
N HIS A 308 43.37 -8.70 -29.93
CA HIS A 308 43.96 -9.02 -28.64
C HIS A 308 43.04 -8.64 -27.48
N ILE A 309 42.41 -7.47 -27.57
CA ILE A 309 41.45 -6.96 -26.58
C ILE A 309 40.17 -7.82 -26.55
N ALA A 310 39.64 -8.22 -27.71
CA ALA A 310 38.45 -9.06 -27.77
C ALA A 310 38.66 -10.45 -27.13
N ILE A 311 39.82 -11.07 -27.38
CA ILE A 311 40.20 -12.35 -26.77
C ILE A 311 40.39 -12.22 -25.25
N GLU A 312 40.98 -11.12 -24.79
CA GLU A 312 41.22 -10.88 -23.36
C GLU A 312 39.92 -10.63 -22.58
N ILE A 313 38.94 -9.97 -23.19
CA ILE A 313 37.61 -9.76 -22.62
C ILE A 313 36.87 -11.10 -22.50
N GLU A 314 36.87 -11.91 -23.56
CA GLU A 314 36.17 -13.21 -23.57
C GLU A 314 36.80 -14.21 -22.58
N ALA A 315 38.12 -14.18 -22.40
CA ALA A 315 38.82 -14.96 -21.38
C ALA A 315 38.48 -14.52 -19.95
N LYS A 316 38.28 -13.23 -19.71
CA LYS A 316 37.95 -12.67 -18.38
C LYS A 316 36.46 -12.83 -18.02
N GLU A 317 35.55 -12.88 -18.99
CA GLU A 317 34.13 -13.15 -18.75
C GLU A 317 33.82 -14.61 -18.38
N ARG A 318 34.71 -15.56 -18.73
CA ARG A 318 34.55 -16.98 -18.37
C ARG A 318 35.08 -17.36 -16.98
N LEU A 319 35.67 -16.42 -16.24
CA LEU A 319 36.16 -16.67 -14.88
C LEU A 319 35.00 -16.56 -13.86
N PRO A 320 34.75 -17.59 -13.02
CA PRO A 320 33.73 -17.50 -11.98
C PRO A 320 34.10 -16.42 -10.94
N LEU A 321 33.09 -15.68 -10.47
CA LEU A 321 33.19 -14.53 -9.55
C LEU A 321 33.91 -14.81 -8.22
N ALA A 322 34.23 -16.07 -7.90
CA ALA A 322 34.87 -16.49 -6.67
C ALA A 322 36.41 -16.36 -6.68
N THR A 323 37.06 -16.02 -7.80
CA THR A 323 38.53 -15.99 -7.91
C THR A 323 39.12 -14.58 -8.12
N ILE A 324 38.40 -13.53 -7.74
CA ILE A 324 38.87 -12.14 -7.90
C ILE A 324 39.51 -11.67 -6.59
N THR A 325 40.84 -11.81 -6.47
CA THR A 325 41.63 -11.17 -5.42
C THR A 325 41.70 -9.65 -5.62
N ILE A 326 41.93 -8.93 -4.51
CA ILE A 326 41.81 -7.46 -4.40
C ILE A 326 42.68 -6.69 -5.41
N GLU A 327 43.79 -7.27 -5.88
CA GLU A 327 44.67 -6.65 -6.89
C GLU A 327 44.04 -6.54 -8.29
N ASN A 328 43.04 -7.36 -8.65
CA ASN A 328 42.42 -7.36 -9.98
C ASN A 328 41.21 -6.40 -10.14
N ARG A 329 40.80 -5.70 -9.07
CA ARG A 329 39.66 -4.76 -9.14
C ARG A 329 39.96 -3.49 -9.93
N ARG A 330 41.22 -3.03 -9.93
CA ARG A 330 41.61 -1.77 -10.59
C ARG A 330 41.51 -1.88 -12.11
N SER A 331 42.00 -2.98 -12.69
CA SER A 331 41.93 -3.26 -14.13
C SER A 331 40.51 -3.52 -14.62
N PHE A 332 39.65 -4.11 -13.78
CA PHE A 332 38.23 -4.33 -14.13
C PHE A 332 37.43 -3.02 -14.13
N ILE A 333 37.70 -2.13 -13.18
CA ILE A 333 37.09 -0.80 -13.13
C ILE A 333 37.58 0.06 -14.31
N GLU A 334 38.86 0.01 -14.66
CA GLU A 334 39.37 0.70 -15.86
C GLU A 334 38.73 0.21 -17.16
N ALA A 335 38.51 -1.10 -17.30
CA ALA A 335 37.80 -1.67 -18.45
C ALA A 335 36.32 -1.20 -18.54
N LEU A 336 35.63 -1.08 -17.41
CA LEU A 336 34.26 -0.54 -17.35
C LEU A 336 34.20 0.96 -17.65
N PHE A 337 35.19 1.74 -17.19
CA PHE A 337 35.31 3.16 -17.52
C PHE A 337 35.59 3.39 -19.01
N TYR A 338 36.42 2.54 -19.62
CA TYR A 338 36.70 2.61 -21.06
C TYR A 338 35.46 2.30 -21.90
N ARG A 339 34.65 1.32 -21.48
CA ARG A 339 33.35 0.99 -22.10
C ARG A 339 32.37 2.18 -22.04
N ARG A 340 32.32 2.89 -20.92
CA ARG A 340 31.49 4.11 -20.75
C ARG A 340 31.97 5.26 -21.64
N ARG A 341 33.29 5.42 -21.81
CA ARG A 341 33.88 6.50 -22.62
C ARG A 341 33.64 6.29 -24.12
N ILE A 342 33.70 5.05 -24.61
CA ILE A 342 33.35 4.73 -26.01
C ILE A 342 31.86 4.99 -26.30
N PHE A 343 30.97 4.67 -25.35
CA PHE A 343 29.54 4.95 -25.50
C PHE A 343 29.22 6.46 -25.42
N SER A 344 29.98 7.23 -24.64
CA SER A 344 29.81 8.68 -24.53
C SER A 344 30.23 9.42 -25.80
N ILE A 345 31.31 9.01 -26.46
CA ILE A 345 31.82 9.66 -27.68
C ILE A 345 30.85 9.46 -28.87
N LYS A 346 30.08 8.37 -28.88
CA LYS A 346 29.08 8.11 -29.93
C LYS A 346 27.75 8.85 -29.75
N ARG A 347 27.51 9.46 -28.58
CA ARG A 347 26.26 10.21 -28.30
C ARG A 347 26.35 11.68 -28.71
N THR A 348 27.56 12.23 -28.79
CA THR A 348 27.83 13.63 -29.20
C THR A 348 27.97 13.84 -30.71
N SER A 349 27.93 12.78 -31.53
CA SER A 349 27.98 12.89 -33.00
C SER A 349 26.62 12.75 -33.68
N LEU A 350 25.51 12.83 -32.92
CA LEU A 350 24.13 12.64 -33.39
C LEU A 350 23.18 13.77 -32.94
N THR A 351 23.74 14.96 -32.73
CA THR A 351 23.03 16.25 -32.68
C THR A 351 23.71 17.17 -33.67
#